data_AF-A0A7X5N4L1-F1
#
_entry.id   AF-A0A7X5N4L1-F1
#
_cell.length_a   1.000
_cell.length_b   1.000
_cell.length_c   1.000
_cell.angle_alpha   90.00
_cell.angle_beta   90.00
_cell.angle_gamma   90.00
#
_symmetry.space_group_name_H-M   'P 1'
#
loop_
_entity.id
_entity.type
_entity.pdbx_description
1 polymer ?
#
loop_
_entity_poly.entity_id
_entity_poly.type
_entity_poly.pdbx_seq_one_letter_code
_entity_poly.pdbx_strand_id
1 'polypeptide(L)'
;CVSQAALSHQIKALEQQLGSSLFHRLPRGVALTDEGAALAPVLGEAFDRIAATLERFADGRYREVLSVGVVGTFATGWLLPR
;
A
#
# COMPACT_ATOMS: atom_id res chain seq x y z
N CYS A 1 15.10 9.03 8.15
CA CYS A 1 15.19 10.03 7.06
C CYS A 1 15.91 9.41 5.88
N VAL A 2 15.26 9.31 4.71
CA VAL A 2 15.92 8.84 3.48
C VAL A 2 16.67 10.03 2.87
N SER A 3 17.91 9.83 2.43
CA SER A 3 18.67 10.91 1.79
C SER A 3 18.17 11.15 0.36
N GLN A 4 18.22 12.40 -0.10
CA GLN A 4 17.88 12.76 -1.48
C GLN A 4 18.72 11.99 -2.51
N ALA A 5 19.98 11.69 -2.17
CA ALA A 5 20.86 10.87 -2.98
C ALA A 5 20.33 9.43 -3.12
N ALA A 6 19.93 8.79 -2.02
CA ALA A 6 19.38 7.43 -2.05
C ALA A 6 18.11 7.36 -2.92
N LEU A 7 17.18 8.31 -2.74
CA LEU A 7 15.96 8.39 -3.55
C LEU A 7 16.27 8.58 -5.04
N SER A 8 17.25 9.44 -5.36
CA SER A 8 17.66 9.66 -6.74
C SER A 8 18.25 8.40 -7.39
N HIS A 9 18.99 7.59 -6.62
CA HIS A 9 19.51 6.30 -7.09
C HIS A 9 18.39 5.28 -7.36
N GLN A 10 17.38 5.22 -6.49
CA GLN A 10 16.23 4.32 -6.66
C GLN A 10 15.38 4.69 -7.87
N ILE A 11 15.12 5.98 -8.09
CA ILE A 11 14.41 6.46 -9.29
C ILE A 11 15.20 6.08 -10.55
N LYS A 12 16.51 6.31 -10.56
CA LYS A 12 17.36 5.97 -11.71
C LYS A 12 17.36 4.46 -12.00
N ALA A 13 17.38 3.62 -10.97
CA ALA A 13 17.29 2.18 -11.14
C ALA A 13 15.93 1.76 -11.75
N LEU A 14 14.84 2.38 -11.30
CA LEU A 14 13.51 2.15 -11.85
C LEU A 14 13.43 2.55 -13.34
N GLU A 15 13.92 3.73 -13.70
CA GLU A 15 14.00 4.19 -15.09
C GLU A 15 14.81 3.21 -15.96
N GLN A 16 15.92 2.68 -15.44
CA GLN A 16 16.72 1.66 -16.13
C GLN A 16 15.96 0.35 -16.35
N GLN A 17 15.17 -0.08 -15.36
CA GLN A 17 14.36 -1.31 -15.47
C GLN A 17 13.18 -1.14 -16.46
N LEU A 18 12.57 0.04 -16.50
CA LEU A 18 11.48 0.36 -17.42
C LEU A 18 11.96 0.67 -18.84
N GLY A 19 13.23 1.06 -19.00
CA GLY A 19 13.76 1.52 -20.28
C GLY A 19 13.26 2.91 -20.70
N SER A 20 12.55 3.62 -19.81
CA SER A 20 11.96 4.95 -20.05
C SER A 20 12.35 5.91 -18.92
N SER A 21 12.62 7.17 -19.26
CA SER A 21 12.81 8.19 -18.24
C SER A 21 11.45 8.65 -17.71
N LEU A 22 11.34 8.82 -16.40
CA LEU A 22 10.16 9.29 -15.70
C LEU A 22 10.27 10.79 -15.35
N PHE A 23 11.49 11.34 -15.34
CA PHE A 23 11.73 12.73 -14.97
C PHE A 23 12.69 13.46 -15.93
N HIS A 24 12.30 14.67 -16.35
CA HIS A 24 13.20 15.64 -16.95
C HIS A 24 14.06 16.33 -15.88
N ARG A 25 15.36 16.46 -16.14
CA ARG A 25 16.30 17.24 -15.31
C ARG A 25 16.25 18.70 -15.76
N LEU A 26 15.80 19.62 -14.89
CA LEU A 26 15.78 21.05 -15.18
C LEU A 26 16.85 21.79 -14.34
N PRO A 27 17.30 22.98 -14.76
CA PRO A 27 18.27 23.79 -14.01
C PRO A 27 17.83 24.13 -12.58
N ARG A 28 16.52 24.08 -12.28
CA ARG A 28 15.92 24.38 -10.98
C ARG A 28 14.93 23.32 -10.50
N GLY A 29 15.15 22.05 -10.83
CA GLY A 29 14.33 20.96 -10.28
C GLY A 29 14.13 19.80 -11.24
N VAL A 30 13.00 19.14 -11.10
CA VAL A 30 12.59 18.01 -11.93
C VAL A 30 11.14 18.20 -12.37
N ALA A 31 10.82 17.74 -13.57
CA ALA A 31 9.45 17.66 -14.08
C ALA A 31 9.20 16.22 -14.52
N LEU A 32 7.94 15.79 -14.50
CA LEU A 32 7.57 14.47 -15.04
C LEU A 32 7.69 14.47 -16.56
N THR A 33 8.08 13.32 -17.13
CA THR A 33 7.90 13.00 -18.55
C THR A 33 6.44 12.60 -18.81
N ASP A 34 6.06 12.38 -20.07
CA ASP A 34 4.72 11.87 -20.41
C ASP A 34 4.50 10.48 -19.80
N GLU A 35 5.50 9.60 -19.84
CA GLU A 35 5.49 8.29 -19.21
C GLU A 35 5.38 8.41 -17.67
N GLY A 36 6.13 9.34 -17.08
CA GLY A 36 6.07 9.65 -15.66
C GLY A 36 4.69 10.14 -15.23
N ALA A 37 4.07 11.01 -16.02
CA ALA A 37 2.73 11.55 -15.78
C ALA A 37 1.65 10.47 -15.91
N ALA A 38 1.78 9.56 -16.87
CA ALA A 38 0.86 8.42 -17.03
C ALA A 38 0.98 7.40 -15.89
N LEU A 39 2.19 7.18 -15.38
CA LEU A 39 2.47 6.18 -14.34
C LEU A 39 2.13 6.69 -12.92
N ALA A 40 2.27 7.99 -12.67
CA ALA A 40 2.04 8.60 -11.36
C ALA A 40 0.69 8.27 -10.69
N PRO A 41 -0.48 8.42 -11.35
CA PRO A 41 -1.77 8.09 -10.72
C PRO A 41 -1.89 6.61 -10.36
N VAL A 42 -1.40 5.73 -11.23
CA VAL A 42 -1.44 4.26 -11.01
C VAL A 42 -0.59 3.87 -9.80
N LEU A 43 0.62 4.44 -9.68
CA LEU A 43 1.48 4.20 -8.52
C LEU A 43 0.86 4.76 -7.24
N GLY A 44 0.26 5.94 -7.29
CA GLY A 44 -0.45 6.53 -6.15
C GLY A 44 -1.54 5.61 -5.62
N GLU A 45 -2.46 5.18 -6.48
CA GLU A 45 -3.55 4.26 -6.12
C GLU A 45 -3.02 2.92 -5.59
N ALA A 46 -1.97 2.37 -6.20
CA ALA A 46 -1.38 1.12 -5.75
C ALA A 46 -0.76 1.24 -4.35
N PHE A 47 -0.01 2.32 -4.09
CA PHE A 47 0.57 2.57 -2.78
C PHE A 47 -0.50 2.81 -1.71
N ASP A 48 -1.56 3.54 -2.03
CA ASP A 48 -2.69 3.73 -1.11
C ASP A 48 -3.37 2.40 -0.76
N ARG A 49 -3.58 1.53 -1.75
CA ARG A 49 -4.13 0.18 -1.51
C ARG A 49 -3.22 -0.69 -0.65
N ILE A 50 -1.91 -0.62 -0.88
CA ILE A 50 -0.92 -1.33 -0.05
C ILE A 50 -0.97 -0.79 1.38
N ALA A 51 -0.93 0.53 1.55
CA ALA A 51 -1.00 1.19 2.86
C ALA A 51 -2.27 0.80 3.62
N ALA A 52 -3.44 0.91 3.00
CA ALA A 52 -4.71 0.52 3.62
C ALA A 52 -4.75 -0.97 4.03
N THR A 53 -4.12 -1.84 3.24
CA THR A 53 -4.03 -3.27 3.58
C THR A 53 -3.10 -3.50 4.76
N LEU A 54 -1.95 -2.83 4.80
CA LEU A 54 -0.99 -2.90 5.90
C LEU A 54 -1.57 -2.33 7.20
N GLU A 55 -2.34 -1.24 7.13
CA GLU A 55 -3.06 -0.68 8.28
C GLU A 55 -4.03 -1.69 8.89
N ARG A 56 -4.78 -2.42 8.06
CA ARG A 56 -5.68 -3.49 8.53
C ARG A 56 -4.93 -4.60 9.28
N PHE A 57 -3.68 -4.88 8.92
CA PHE A 57 -2.85 -5.85 9.63
C PHE A 57 -2.21 -5.25 10.91
N ALA A 58 -1.79 -3.99 10.86
CA ALA A 58 -1.13 -3.31 11.97
C ALA A 58 -2.08 -3.09 13.17
N ASP A 59 -3.37 -2.90 12.90
CA ASP A 59 -4.40 -2.70 13.94
C ASP A 59 -4.71 -3.96 14.78
N GLY A 60 -4.02 -5.09 14.53
CA GLY A 60 -4.20 -6.37 15.25
C GLY A 60 -5.61 -6.96 15.11
N ARG A 61 -6.45 -6.35 14.26
CA ARG A 61 -7.86 -6.66 14.07
C ARG A 61 -8.08 -7.32 12.72
N TYR A 62 -7.36 -8.41 12.47
CA TYR A 62 -7.93 -9.46 11.64
C TYR A 62 -9.00 -10.21 12.48
N ARG A 63 -10.06 -9.48 12.85
CA ARG A 63 -11.19 -10.02 13.59
C ARG A 63 -12.20 -10.47 12.56
N GLU A 64 -12.04 -11.69 12.09
CA GLU A 64 -13.04 -12.34 11.25
C GLU A 64 -14.31 -12.49 12.09
N VAL A 65 -15.39 -11.81 11.68
CA VAL A 65 -16.68 -11.92 12.35
C VAL A 65 -17.26 -13.30 12.01
N LEU A 66 -17.04 -14.27 12.89
CA LEU A 66 -17.61 -15.60 12.77
C LEU A 66 -19.07 -15.57 13.24
N SER A 67 -20.02 -15.72 12.31
CA SER A 67 -21.42 -15.94 12.64
C SER A 67 -21.65 -17.43 12.91
N VAL A 68 -21.98 -17.79 14.15
CA VAL A 68 -22.26 -19.17 14.55
C VAL A 68 -23.75 -19.32 14.83
N GLY A 69 -24.45 -20.13 14.03
CA GLY A 69 -25.83 -20.52 14.31
C GLY A 69 -25.86 -21.75 15.22
N VAL A 70 -26.48 -21.65 16.40
CA VAL A 70 -26.65 -22.76 17.35
C VAL A 70 -28.06 -22.78 17.93
N VAL A 71 -28.51 -23.95 18.38
CA VAL A 71 -29.76 -24.08 19.16
C VAL A 71 -29.57 -23.39 20.52
N GLY A 72 -30.56 -22.60 20.96
CA GLY A 72 -30.43 -21.72 22.13
C GLY A 72 -29.96 -22.40 23.41
N THR A 73 -30.34 -23.66 23.64
CA THR A 73 -29.91 -24.45 24.80
C THR A 73 -28.41 -24.75 24.81
N PHE A 74 -27.79 -24.91 23.64
CA PHE A 74 -26.36 -25.13 23.50
C PHE A 74 -25.57 -23.82 23.68
N ALA A 75 -26.12 -22.70 23.20
CA ALA A 75 -25.51 -21.38 23.35
C ALA A 75 -25.29 -21.01 24.83
N THR A 76 -26.33 -21.17 25.65
CA THR A 76 -26.32 -20.76 27.06
C THR A 76 -25.64 -21.76 27.98
N GLY A 77 -25.59 -23.05 27.59
CA GLY A 77 -25.03 -24.11 28.42
C GLY A 77 -23.52 -24.30 28.28
N TRP A 78 -22.94 -23.96 27.12
CA TRP A 78 -21.54 -24.29 26.82
C TRP A 78 -20.79 -23.20 26.04
N LEU A 79 -21.45 -22.51 25.12
CA LEU A 79 -20.78 -21.59 24.20
C LEU A 79 -20.50 -20.21 24.80
N LEU A 80 -21.42 -19.68 25.62
CA LEU A 80 -21.25 -18.39 26.29
C LEU A 80 -20.41 -18.57 27.56
N PRO A 81 -19.35 -17.75 27.77
CA PRO A 81 -18.64 -17.73 29.04
C PRO A 81 -19.59 -17.28 30.16
N ARG A 82 -19.44 -17.83 31.36
CA ARG A 82 -20.16 -17.36 32.56
C ARG A 82 -19.66 -15.99 33.00
#